data_AF-A0A0P1G878-F1
#
_entry.id   AF-A0A0P1G878-F1
#
_cell.length_a   1.000
_cell.length_b   1.000
_cell.length_c   1.000
_cell.angle_alpha   90.00
_cell.angle_beta   90.00
_cell.angle_gamma   90.00
#
_symmetry.space_group_name_H-M   'P 1'
#
loop_
_entity.id
_entity.type
_entity.pdbx_description
1 polymer ?
#
loop_
_entity_poly.entity_id
_entity_poly.type
_entity_poly.pdbx_seq_one_letter_code
_entity_poly.pdbx_strand_id
1 'polypeptide(L)'
;MQTLLVPAPHAELTAIKGVSYLFLPEKQSLLALSAEVAAVWPRLQCGVYRNAGSAVLPDPTLEDLTVAGALEPLQVGGEDCAVAHVQILDMAGFRIGLCYSDDEFFQELAPIYAHVTVPEAAWLEGATPTEAWITVSRHKDGGCVAARGGDPRLGRADAVAPLLKLALTDVLLDLIDPLLLHAAVVAVRTATQAPAAMLIVGDPGAGKSTLAMSLARAGCHLCGDDLALLGWDGAVQAVPFPATLKTGSWALFSGQDTSNEGWPLAGQIEAARSYLRPDAQHVRYLPLSGGEGDIASAALPVRWVVFLDRVPGPVAQPEVTPLDVPEVLSRMIAASWSGTEELDPAEFRALAACLDKAHCFAFRYSDLDPAVSTLMALADRGDQEPMPDDQFPEWAQGA
;
A
#
# COMPACT_ATOMS: atom_id res chain seq x y z
N MET A 1 -24.68 13.32 -12.16
CA MET A 1 -24.29 11.93 -11.85
C MET A 1 -24.09 11.19 -13.15
N GLN A 2 -22.94 10.56 -13.30
CA GLN A 2 -22.54 9.88 -14.52
C GLN A 2 -22.42 8.39 -14.26
N THR A 3 -22.71 7.57 -15.27
CA THR A 3 -22.42 6.13 -15.23
C THR A 3 -21.00 5.95 -15.74
N LEU A 4 -20.14 5.39 -14.88
CA LEU A 4 -18.80 4.97 -15.28
C LEU A 4 -18.89 3.56 -15.87
N LEU A 5 -18.38 3.39 -17.08
CA LEU A 5 -18.16 2.10 -17.72
C LEU A 5 -16.72 1.67 -17.46
N VAL A 6 -16.53 0.43 -17.04
CA VAL A 6 -15.23 -0.18 -16.74
C VAL A 6 -15.02 -1.41 -17.63
N PRO A 7 -13.77 -1.74 -18.01
CA PRO A 7 -13.49 -2.93 -18.83
C PRO A 7 -13.97 -4.20 -18.12
N ALA A 8 -14.41 -5.21 -18.85
CA ALA A 8 -14.68 -6.53 -18.26
C ALA A 8 -13.42 -7.09 -17.55
N PRO A 9 -13.56 -7.81 -16.43
CA PRO A 9 -12.41 -8.31 -15.69
C PRO A 9 -11.50 -9.17 -16.57
N HIS A 10 -10.19 -8.94 -16.47
CA HIS A 10 -9.16 -9.66 -17.23
C HIS A 10 -9.33 -9.65 -18.76
N ALA A 11 -10.08 -8.69 -19.32
CA ALA A 11 -10.23 -8.57 -20.76
C ALA A 11 -8.90 -8.24 -21.44
N GLU A 12 -8.49 -9.06 -22.40
CA GLU A 12 -7.16 -8.98 -23.02
C GLU A 12 -7.25 -8.74 -24.53
N LEU A 13 -6.55 -7.71 -25.00
CA LEU A 13 -6.44 -7.39 -26.42
C LEU A 13 -5.27 -8.14 -27.04
N THR A 14 -5.54 -8.89 -28.10
CA THR A 14 -4.51 -9.59 -28.88
C THR A 14 -4.72 -9.41 -30.38
N ALA A 15 -3.70 -9.71 -31.18
CA ALA A 15 -3.78 -9.63 -32.64
C ALA A 15 -3.48 -10.98 -33.28
N ILE A 16 -4.41 -11.48 -34.10
CA ILE A 16 -4.27 -12.75 -34.81
C ILE A 16 -4.37 -12.46 -36.31
N LYS A 17 -3.28 -12.71 -37.03
CA LYS A 17 -3.18 -12.48 -38.49
C LYS A 17 -3.59 -11.06 -38.92
N GLY A 18 -3.26 -10.05 -38.10
CA GLY A 18 -3.54 -8.65 -38.37
C GLY A 18 -4.95 -8.17 -38.03
N VAL A 19 -5.78 -9.03 -37.43
CA VAL A 19 -7.09 -8.64 -36.87
C VAL A 19 -6.97 -8.58 -35.35
N SER A 20 -7.43 -7.48 -34.76
CA SER A 20 -7.48 -7.30 -33.32
C SER A 20 -8.68 -8.02 -32.72
N TYR A 21 -8.44 -8.79 -31.68
CA TYR A 21 -9.45 -9.51 -30.92
C TYR A 21 -9.36 -9.14 -29.45
N LEU A 22 -10.51 -8.92 -28.83
CA LEU A 22 -10.63 -8.83 -27.39
C LEU A 22 -11.13 -10.16 -26.85
N PHE A 23 -10.33 -10.79 -26.00
CA PHE A 23 -10.74 -11.98 -25.26
C PHE A 23 -11.44 -11.56 -23.97
N LEU A 24 -12.62 -12.16 -23.72
CA LEU A 24 -13.42 -11.96 -22.51
C LEU A 24 -13.42 -13.25 -21.70
N PRO A 25 -12.54 -13.39 -20.68
CA PRO A 25 -12.34 -14.67 -19.99
C PRO A 25 -13.60 -15.22 -19.33
N GLU A 26 -14.39 -14.38 -18.64
CA GLU A 26 -15.60 -14.83 -17.96
C GLU A 26 -16.65 -15.40 -18.93
N LYS A 27 -16.71 -14.86 -20.15
CA LYS A 27 -17.61 -15.32 -21.20
C LYS A 27 -17.00 -16.38 -22.11
N GLN A 28 -15.70 -16.66 -21.96
CA GLN A 28 -14.90 -17.51 -22.85
C GLN A 28 -15.15 -17.17 -24.33
N SER A 29 -15.15 -15.87 -24.66
CA SER A 29 -15.51 -15.37 -25.99
C SER A 29 -14.47 -14.44 -26.57
N LEU A 30 -14.45 -14.33 -27.90
CA LEU A 30 -13.57 -13.42 -28.66
C LEU A 30 -14.43 -12.42 -29.43
N LEU A 31 -14.14 -11.14 -29.26
CA LEU A 31 -14.77 -10.05 -29.99
C LEU A 31 -13.76 -9.46 -30.99
N ALA A 32 -14.07 -9.51 -32.28
CA ALA A 32 -13.26 -8.82 -33.28
C ALA A 32 -13.46 -7.31 -33.17
N LEU A 33 -12.37 -6.54 -33.09
CA LEU A 33 -12.41 -5.09 -32.97
C LEU A 33 -11.98 -4.42 -34.28
N SER A 34 -12.56 -3.26 -34.57
CA SER A 34 -12.02 -2.38 -35.60
C SER A 34 -10.66 -1.81 -35.16
N ALA A 35 -9.84 -1.38 -36.12
CA ALA A 35 -8.55 -0.76 -35.81
C ALA A 35 -8.70 0.48 -34.91
N GLU A 36 -9.78 1.25 -35.09
CA GLU A 36 -10.09 2.43 -34.28
C GLU A 36 -10.37 2.06 -32.82
N VAL A 37 -11.22 1.05 -32.58
CA VAL A 37 -11.55 0.61 -31.22
C VAL A 37 -10.35 -0.05 -30.54
N ALA A 38 -9.58 -0.87 -31.27
CA ALA A 38 -8.37 -1.47 -30.76
C ALA A 38 -7.32 -0.41 -30.35
N ALA A 39 -7.21 0.68 -31.11
CA ALA A 39 -6.26 1.76 -30.82
C ALA A 39 -6.61 2.55 -29.55
N VAL A 40 -7.89 2.63 -29.18
CA VAL A 40 -8.34 3.32 -27.97
C VAL A 40 -8.62 2.39 -26.79
N TRP A 41 -8.58 1.07 -27.00
CA TRP A 41 -8.81 0.07 -25.93
C TRP A 41 -7.96 0.31 -24.67
N PRO A 42 -6.65 0.61 -24.76
CA PRO A 42 -5.85 0.91 -23.57
C PRO A 42 -6.41 2.08 -22.74
N ARG A 43 -7.04 3.08 -23.39
CA ARG A 43 -7.70 4.19 -22.68
C ARG A 43 -9.03 3.79 -22.06
N LEU A 44 -9.77 2.88 -22.70
CA LEU A 44 -11.01 2.32 -22.14
C LEU A 44 -10.72 1.50 -20.88
N GLN A 45 -9.53 0.87 -20.80
CA GLN A 45 -9.11 0.13 -19.60
C GLN A 45 -8.89 1.03 -18.37
N CYS A 46 -8.75 2.35 -18.56
CA CYS A 46 -8.71 3.32 -17.47
C CYS A 46 -10.12 3.71 -16.94
N GLY A 47 -11.19 3.20 -17.55
CA GLY A 47 -12.58 3.58 -17.26
C GLY A 47 -13.05 4.80 -18.07
N VAL A 48 -14.31 4.80 -18.51
CA VAL A 48 -14.89 5.87 -19.35
C VAL A 48 -16.32 6.20 -18.94
N TYR A 49 -16.65 7.49 -18.95
CA TYR A 49 -18.00 7.95 -18.62
C TYR A 49 -18.97 7.82 -19.80
N ARG A 50 -20.22 7.43 -19.50
CA ARG A 50 -21.31 7.24 -20.48
C ARG A 50 -22.02 8.56 -20.90
N ASN A 51 -21.48 9.76 -20.67
CA ASN A 51 -22.19 11.01 -21.02
C ASN A 51 -21.29 12.17 -21.51
N ALA A 52 -21.93 13.05 -22.30
CA ALA A 52 -21.40 14.07 -23.22
C ALA A 52 -20.21 14.90 -22.72
N GLY A 53 -18.99 14.52 -23.12
CA GLY A 53 -17.78 15.31 -22.92
C GLY A 53 -16.49 14.48 -22.99
N SER A 54 -16.58 13.17 -22.74
CA SER A 54 -15.47 12.23 -22.85
C SER A 54 -15.27 11.75 -24.29
N ALA A 55 -14.37 12.40 -25.03
CA ALA A 55 -14.09 12.17 -26.45
C ALA A 55 -13.24 10.92 -26.75
N VAL A 56 -13.58 9.74 -26.20
CA VAL A 56 -12.82 8.50 -26.45
C VAL A 56 -13.42 7.70 -27.61
N LEU A 57 -14.73 7.48 -27.62
CA LEU A 57 -15.45 6.79 -28.70
C LEU A 57 -16.86 7.38 -28.89
N PRO A 58 -17.47 7.25 -30.08
CA PRO A 58 -18.88 7.54 -30.30
C PRO A 58 -19.79 6.65 -29.43
N ASP A 59 -20.91 7.19 -28.94
CA ASP A 59 -21.88 6.46 -28.10
C ASP A 59 -22.34 5.10 -28.66
N PRO A 60 -22.63 4.94 -29.97
CA PRO A 60 -23.02 3.63 -30.52
C PRO A 60 -21.93 2.57 -30.36
N THR A 61 -20.66 2.95 -30.46
CA THR A 61 -19.53 2.03 -30.29
C THR A 61 -19.37 1.62 -28.83
N LEU A 62 -19.59 2.55 -27.89
CA LEU A 62 -19.63 2.23 -26.46
C LEU A 62 -20.80 1.30 -26.14
N GLU A 63 -21.95 1.50 -26.76
CA GLU A 63 -23.12 0.62 -26.62
C GLU A 63 -22.84 -0.79 -27.16
N ASP A 64 -22.24 -0.92 -28.34
CA ASP A 64 -21.84 -2.21 -28.91
C ASP A 64 -20.88 -2.98 -27.99
N LEU A 65 -19.87 -2.29 -27.44
CA LEU A 65 -18.94 -2.87 -26.47
C LEU A 65 -19.63 -3.26 -25.17
N THR A 66 -20.63 -2.50 -24.73
CA THR A 66 -21.42 -2.81 -23.53
C THR A 66 -22.31 -4.02 -23.75
N VAL A 67 -22.98 -4.12 -24.91
CA VAL A 67 -23.82 -5.27 -25.30
C VAL A 67 -22.97 -6.55 -25.44
N ALA A 68 -21.76 -6.44 -25.97
CA ALA A 68 -20.81 -7.54 -25.98
C ALA A 68 -20.31 -7.91 -24.56
N GLY A 69 -20.45 -6.99 -23.60
CA GLY A 69 -19.88 -7.02 -22.25
C GLY A 69 -18.36 -6.99 -22.24
N ALA A 70 -17.78 -6.21 -23.16
CA ALA A 70 -16.41 -5.75 -23.07
C ALA A 70 -16.28 -4.56 -22.10
N LEU A 71 -17.35 -3.76 -21.99
CA LEU A 71 -17.50 -2.69 -21.02
C LEU A 71 -18.75 -2.96 -20.18
N GLU A 72 -18.70 -2.63 -18.90
CA GLU A 72 -19.81 -2.83 -17.98
C GLU A 72 -20.00 -1.60 -17.11
N PRO A 73 -21.24 -1.21 -16.77
CA PRO A 73 -21.46 -0.19 -15.77
C PRO A 73 -20.89 -0.66 -14.44
N LEU A 74 -20.25 0.25 -13.70
CA LEU A 74 -19.82 -0.05 -12.35
C LEU A 74 -21.06 -0.26 -11.45
N GLN A 75 -21.15 -1.43 -10.83
CA GLN A 75 -22.30 -1.84 -10.02
C GLN A 75 -21.91 -2.16 -8.58
N VAL A 76 -22.84 -1.93 -7.66
CA VAL A 76 -22.75 -2.28 -6.24
C VAL A 76 -24.01 -3.05 -5.86
N GLY A 77 -23.87 -4.30 -5.39
CA GLY A 77 -25.02 -5.14 -5.03
C GLY A 77 -25.99 -5.39 -6.20
N GLY A 78 -25.51 -5.36 -7.44
CA GLY A 78 -26.31 -5.54 -8.65
C GLY A 78 -27.05 -4.28 -9.15
N GLU A 79 -26.85 -3.13 -8.52
CA GLU A 79 -27.40 -1.84 -8.96
C GLU A 79 -26.31 -0.93 -9.54
N ASP A 80 -26.66 -0.18 -10.59
CA ASP A 80 -25.75 0.80 -11.21
C ASP A 80 -25.33 1.87 -10.20
N CYS A 81 -24.01 2.08 -10.09
CA CYS A 81 -23.44 3.08 -9.20
C CYS A 81 -23.38 4.45 -9.90
N ALA A 82 -24.01 5.46 -9.30
CA ALA A 82 -23.81 6.83 -9.71
C ALA A 82 -22.45 7.33 -9.24
N VAL A 83 -21.62 7.80 -10.18
CA VAL A 83 -20.28 8.33 -9.88
C VAL A 83 -20.28 9.86 -10.04
N ALA A 84 -19.76 10.55 -9.03
CA ALA A 84 -19.54 11.99 -9.01
C ALA A 84 -18.07 12.33 -9.19
N HIS A 85 -17.18 11.60 -8.52
CA HIS A 85 -15.72 11.78 -8.61
C HIS A 85 -15.01 10.45 -8.79
N VAL A 86 -13.87 10.48 -9.48
CA VAL A 86 -12.95 9.36 -9.60
C VAL A 86 -11.57 9.81 -9.14
N GLN A 87 -10.91 8.99 -8.34
CA GLN A 87 -9.52 9.15 -7.94
C GLN A 87 -8.78 7.86 -8.31
N ILE A 88 -7.73 7.95 -9.12
CA ILE A 88 -6.88 6.80 -9.45
C ILE A 88 -5.69 6.81 -8.50
N LEU A 89 -5.45 5.68 -7.83
CA LEU A 89 -4.31 5.47 -6.95
C LEU A 89 -3.26 4.59 -7.62
N ASP A 90 -1.99 4.88 -7.41
CA ASP A 90 -0.87 3.96 -7.68
C ASP A 90 -0.41 3.32 -6.37
N MET A 91 -0.76 2.05 -6.21
CA MET A 91 -0.49 1.27 -5.00
C MET A 91 0.58 0.23 -5.33
N ALA A 92 1.84 0.67 -5.33
CA ALA A 92 3.01 -0.16 -5.65
C ALA A 92 2.95 -0.78 -7.06
N GLY A 93 2.60 0.03 -8.06
CA GLY A 93 2.53 -0.36 -9.47
C GLY A 93 1.15 -0.83 -9.93
N PHE A 94 0.20 -1.01 -9.00
CA PHE A 94 -1.19 -1.36 -9.31
C PHE A 94 -2.07 -0.09 -9.28
N ARG A 95 -2.79 0.18 -10.37
CA ARG A 95 -3.76 1.27 -10.46
C ARG A 95 -5.13 0.84 -9.96
N ILE A 96 -5.57 1.48 -8.87
CA ILE A 96 -6.89 1.24 -8.29
C ILE A 96 -7.76 2.49 -8.42
N GLY A 97 -8.93 2.35 -9.04
CA GLY A 97 -9.89 3.43 -9.19
C GLY A 97 -10.86 3.51 -8.02
N LEU A 98 -10.86 4.65 -7.32
CA LEU A 98 -11.84 4.97 -6.29
C LEU A 98 -12.96 5.84 -6.88
N CYS A 99 -14.19 5.35 -6.81
CA CYS A 99 -15.38 6.02 -7.34
C CYS A 99 -16.25 6.53 -6.19
N TYR A 100 -16.42 7.84 -6.09
CA TYR A 100 -17.21 8.48 -5.03
C TYR A 100 -18.58 8.88 -5.56
N SER A 101 -19.64 8.57 -4.82
CA SER A 101 -21.00 8.95 -5.22
C SER A 101 -21.33 10.42 -4.99
N ASP A 102 -20.58 11.12 -4.14
CA ASP A 102 -20.83 12.51 -3.77
C ASP A 102 -19.57 13.28 -3.32
N ASP A 103 -19.71 14.60 -3.28
CA ASP A 103 -18.64 15.54 -2.98
C ASP A 103 -18.13 15.43 -1.54
N GLU A 104 -18.97 15.12 -0.55
CA GLU A 104 -18.55 15.12 0.86
C GLU A 104 -17.55 13.99 1.12
N PHE A 105 -17.86 12.77 0.65
CA PHE A 105 -16.92 11.65 0.79
C PHE A 105 -15.64 11.88 0.00
N PHE A 106 -15.72 12.49 -1.18
CA PHE A 106 -14.53 12.81 -1.96
C PHE A 106 -13.64 13.81 -1.20
N GLN A 107 -14.18 14.93 -0.72
CA GLN A 107 -13.42 15.94 0.02
C GLN A 107 -12.85 15.41 1.33
N GLU A 108 -13.53 14.45 1.96
CA GLU A 108 -13.08 13.83 3.20
C GLU A 108 -11.98 12.78 2.98
N LEU A 109 -12.17 11.86 2.02
CA LEU A 109 -11.36 10.65 1.91
C LEU A 109 -10.24 10.77 0.89
N ALA A 110 -10.42 11.53 -0.19
CA ALA A 110 -9.40 11.66 -1.22
C ALA A 110 -8.07 12.24 -0.67
N PRO A 111 -8.06 13.23 0.24
CA PRO A 111 -6.82 13.75 0.83
C PRO A 111 -6.02 12.72 1.62
N ILE A 112 -6.65 11.67 2.16
CA ILE A 112 -5.97 10.59 2.90
C ILE A 112 -5.01 9.83 1.98
N TYR A 113 -5.32 9.73 0.70
CA TYR A 113 -4.55 9.00 -0.32
C TYR A 113 -3.87 9.94 -1.34
N ALA A 114 -3.74 11.23 -1.01
CA ALA A 114 -3.18 12.22 -1.93
C ALA A 114 -1.75 11.88 -2.40
N HIS A 115 -0.93 11.26 -1.53
CA HIS A 115 0.46 10.88 -1.83
C HIS A 115 0.61 9.75 -2.85
N VAL A 116 -0.46 8.98 -3.10
CA VAL A 116 -0.52 7.89 -4.09
C VAL A 116 -1.47 8.19 -5.22
N THR A 117 -2.03 9.40 -5.28
CA THR A 117 -2.97 9.77 -6.34
C THR A 117 -2.22 10.01 -7.65
N VAL A 118 -2.62 9.30 -8.69
CA VAL A 118 -2.15 9.54 -10.05
C VAL A 118 -2.78 10.84 -10.56
N PRO A 119 -1.98 11.85 -10.97
CA PRO A 119 -2.51 13.07 -11.56
C PRO A 119 -3.39 12.78 -12.78
N GLU A 120 -4.50 13.50 -12.94
CA GLU A 120 -5.46 13.28 -14.04
C GLU A 120 -4.80 13.30 -15.42
N ALA A 121 -3.82 14.18 -15.62
CA ALA A 121 -3.04 14.25 -16.86
C ALA A 121 -2.29 12.93 -17.17
N ALA A 122 -1.87 12.19 -16.14
CA ALA A 122 -1.13 10.95 -16.25
C ALA A 122 -2.03 9.69 -16.31
N TRP A 123 -3.36 9.82 -16.17
CA TRP A 123 -4.28 8.67 -16.22
C TRP A 123 -4.16 7.92 -17.55
N LEU A 124 -4.01 8.67 -18.65
CA LEU A 124 -3.90 8.14 -20.00
C LEU A 124 -2.47 8.09 -20.53
N GLU A 125 -1.49 8.65 -19.79
CA GLU A 125 -0.07 8.52 -20.13
C GLU A 125 0.37 7.08 -19.88
N GLY A 126 1.01 6.47 -20.89
CA GLY A 126 1.40 5.05 -20.87
C GLY A 126 0.25 4.04 -21.01
N ALA A 127 -1.01 4.48 -20.86
CA ALA A 127 -2.22 3.66 -20.90
C ALA A 127 -2.16 2.42 -20.00
N THR A 128 -1.57 2.56 -18.81
CA THR A 128 -1.63 1.51 -17.78
C THR A 128 -3.09 1.33 -17.36
N PRO A 129 -3.63 0.11 -17.45
CA PRO A 129 -5.03 -0.17 -17.12
C PRO A 129 -5.31 0.13 -15.65
N THR A 130 -6.59 0.36 -15.30
CA THR A 130 -7.02 0.35 -13.90
C THR A 130 -7.40 -1.09 -13.56
N GLU A 131 -6.59 -1.76 -12.75
CA GLU A 131 -6.72 -3.18 -12.44
C GLU A 131 -7.95 -3.49 -11.58
N ALA A 132 -8.34 -2.55 -10.71
CA ALA A 132 -9.48 -2.74 -9.82
C ALA A 132 -10.25 -1.44 -9.53
N TRP A 133 -11.51 -1.60 -9.15
CA TRP A 133 -12.43 -0.50 -8.89
C TRP A 133 -13.11 -0.66 -7.55
N ILE A 134 -13.11 0.38 -6.73
CA ILE A 134 -13.79 0.43 -5.44
C ILE A 134 -14.74 1.63 -5.45
N THR A 135 -15.98 1.39 -5.07
CA THR A 135 -16.98 2.42 -4.85
C THR A 135 -17.02 2.84 -3.40
N VAL A 136 -17.25 4.14 -3.18
CA VAL A 136 -17.58 4.73 -1.88
C VAL A 136 -18.86 5.53 -2.05
N SER A 137 -19.92 5.10 -1.39
CA SER A 137 -21.24 5.71 -1.54
C SER A 137 -21.97 5.91 -0.22
N ARG A 138 -22.99 6.78 -0.23
CA ARG A 138 -23.87 6.93 0.94
C ARG A 138 -24.80 5.76 1.12
N HIS A 139 -24.95 5.36 2.37
CA HIS A 139 -25.98 4.41 2.76
C HIS A 139 -26.58 4.82 4.11
N LYS A 140 -27.83 5.29 4.09
CA LYS A 140 -28.55 5.81 5.28
C LYS A 140 -27.71 6.90 5.97
N ASP A 141 -27.43 6.74 7.27
CA ASP A 141 -26.66 7.69 8.09
C ASP A 141 -25.13 7.45 8.04
N GLY A 142 -24.65 6.70 7.06
CA GLY A 142 -23.25 6.33 6.94
C GLY A 142 -22.82 6.11 5.50
N GLY A 143 -21.89 5.17 5.31
CA GLY A 143 -21.33 4.88 4.01
C GLY A 143 -21.32 3.39 3.68
N CYS A 144 -21.17 3.12 2.39
CA CYS A 144 -20.99 1.83 1.78
C CYS A 144 -19.67 1.86 1.01
N VAL A 145 -18.83 0.85 1.22
CA VAL A 145 -17.61 0.63 0.44
C VAL A 145 -17.70 -0.74 -0.21
N ALA A 146 -17.52 -0.82 -1.51
CA ALA A 146 -17.56 -2.10 -2.23
C ALA A 146 -16.52 -2.12 -3.35
N ALA A 147 -15.69 -3.17 -3.37
CA ALA A 147 -14.92 -3.51 -4.57
C ALA A 147 -15.89 -4.01 -5.65
N ARG A 148 -15.56 -3.80 -6.92
CA ARG A 148 -16.36 -4.31 -8.03
C ARG A 148 -16.53 -5.83 -7.92
N GLY A 149 -17.78 -6.29 -7.98
CA GLY A 149 -18.12 -7.71 -7.85
C GLY A 149 -18.02 -8.27 -6.43
N GLY A 150 -17.54 -7.47 -5.47
CA GLY A 150 -17.45 -7.85 -4.05
C GLY A 150 -18.69 -7.44 -3.25
N ASP A 151 -18.80 -8.01 -2.05
CA ASP A 151 -19.89 -7.68 -1.13
C ASP A 151 -19.76 -6.25 -0.56
N PRO A 152 -20.85 -5.49 -0.50
CA PRO A 152 -20.83 -4.14 0.05
C PRO A 152 -20.60 -4.16 1.57
N ARG A 153 -19.61 -3.38 2.01
CA ARG A 153 -19.32 -3.17 3.43
C ARG A 153 -20.00 -1.89 3.90
N LEU A 154 -20.93 -2.03 4.85
CA LEU A 154 -21.70 -0.91 5.41
C LEU A 154 -21.10 -0.46 6.74
N GLY A 155 -21.05 0.84 6.96
CA GLY A 155 -20.58 1.42 8.22
C GLY A 155 -21.16 2.79 8.48
N ARG A 156 -21.01 3.26 9.72
CA ARG A 156 -21.23 4.67 10.07
C ARG A 156 -20.22 5.56 9.33
N ALA A 157 -20.49 6.85 9.22
CA ALA A 157 -19.61 7.80 8.53
C ALA A 157 -18.15 7.75 9.06
N ASP A 158 -17.97 7.60 10.38
CA ASP A 158 -16.66 7.47 11.03
C ASP A 158 -15.99 6.10 10.87
N ALA A 159 -16.63 5.14 10.19
CA ALA A 159 -16.06 3.85 9.84
C ALA A 159 -15.72 3.73 8.34
N VAL A 160 -16.05 4.72 7.51
CA VAL A 160 -15.88 4.61 6.04
C VAL A 160 -14.41 4.55 5.64
N ALA A 161 -13.52 5.38 6.20
CA ALA A 161 -12.09 5.31 5.88
C ALA A 161 -11.44 3.96 6.25
N PRO A 162 -11.70 3.38 7.44
CA PRO A 162 -11.31 2.00 7.75
C PRO A 162 -11.85 0.95 6.77
N LEU A 163 -13.14 1.05 6.40
CA LEU A 163 -13.73 0.12 5.42
C LEU A 163 -13.11 0.26 4.03
N LEU A 164 -12.74 1.47 3.63
CA LEU A 164 -12.00 1.75 2.40
C LEU A 164 -10.60 1.15 2.44
N LYS A 165 -9.86 1.32 3.53
CA LYS A 165 -8.54 0.67 3.69
C LYS A 165 -8.66 -0.85 3.59
N LEU A 166 -9.65 -1.46 4.26
CA LEU A 166 -9.91 -2.90 4.16
C LEU A 166 -10.22 -3.33 2.73
N ALA A 167 -11.06 -2.58 2.00
CA ALA A 167 -11.37 -2.88 0.60
C ALA A 167 -10.15 -2.79 -0.31
N LEU A 168 -9.29 -1.80 -0.10
CA LEU A 168 -8.02 -1.65 -0.81
C LEU A 168 -7.08 -2.81 -0.50
N THR A 169 -6.98 -3.22 0.76
CA THR A 169 -6.18 -4.38 1.16
C THR A 169 -6.67 -5.63 0.46
N ASP A 170 -7.96 -5.94 0.50
CA ASP A 170 -8.51 -7.15 -0.14
C ASP A 170 -8.28 -7.15 -1.67
N VAL A 171 -8.51 -6.02 -2.33
CA VAL A 171 -8.20 -5.87 -3.76
C VAL A 171 -6.73 -6.09 -4.06
N LEU A 172 -5.83 -5.54 -3.25
CA LEU A 172 -4.39 -5.73 -3.44
C LEU A 172 -3.99 -7.19 -3.22
N LEU A 173 -4.53 -7.85 -2.20
CA LEU A 173 -4.31 -9.28 -1.95
C LEU A 173 -4.68 -10.12 -3.18
N ASP A 174 -5.77 -9.78 -3.88
CA ASP A 174 -6.19 -10.48 -5.10
C ASP A 174 -5.31 -10.16 -6.34
N LEU A 175 -4.64 -9.01 -6.36
CA LEU A 175 -3.81 -8.56 -7.48
C LEU A 175 -2.33 -8.97 -7.38
N ILE A 176 -1.85 -9.20 -6.16
CA ILE A 176 -0.42 -9.35 -5.88
C ILE A 176 0.03 -10.79 -6.07
N ASP A 177 1.09 -10.94 -6.85
CA ASP A 177 1.98 -12.11 -6.94
C ASP A 177 3.40 -11.54 -7.10
N PRO A 178 4.23 -11.46 -6.03
CA PRO A 178 4.44 -12.49 -4.99
C PRO A 178 4.11 -12.06 -3.55
N LEU A 179 4.32 -13.00 -2.62
CA LEU A 179 4.29 -12.88 -1.15
C LEU A 179 4.29 -11.46 -0.54
N LEU A 180 3.30 -11.20 0.31
CA LEU A 180 3.20 -10.00 1.12
C LEU A 180 3.80 -10.20 2.52
N LEU A 181 4.47 -9.18 3.05
CA LEU A 181 4.98 -9.12 4.40
C LEU A 181 4.24 -8.06 5.21
N HIS A 182 3.78 -8.42 6.41
CA HIS A 182 3.20 -7.51 7.39
C HIS A 182 4.31 -6.79 8.16
N ALA A 183 4.94 -5.82 7.50
CA ALA A 183 6.06 -5.06 8.02
C ALA A 183 5.96 -3.58 7.63
N ALA A 184 6.48 -2.70 8.49
CA ALA A 184 6.78 -1.34 8.07
C ALA A 184 8.12 -1.33 7.32
N VAL A 185 8.22 -0.51 6.28
CA VAL A 185 9.40 -0.35 5.45
C VAL A 185 9.91 1.09 5.60
N VAL A 186 11.14 1.20 6.11
CA VAL A 186 11.84 2.47 6.23
C VAL A 186 13.06 2.42 5.32
N ALA A 187 13.13 3.32 4.36
CA ALA A 187 14.31 3.53 3.56
C ALA A 187 15.35 4.31 4.38
N VAL A 188 16.51 3.69 4.53
CA VAL A 188 17.67 4.27 5.19
C VAL A 188 18.69 4.62 4.12
N ARG A 189 19.09 5.89 4.11
CA ARG A 189 20.19 6.38 3.27
C ARG A 189 21.46 6.32 4.07
N THR A 190 22.54 5.91 3.44
CA THR A 190 23.84 5.93 4.05
C THR A 190 24.82 6.78 3.25
N ALA A 191 25.93 7.18 3.89
CA ALA A 191 26.88 8.09 3.26
C ALA A 191 27.61 7.49 2.05
N THR A 192 27.62 6.16 1.92
CA THR A 192 28.48 5.44 0.97
C THR A 192 27.74 4.44 0.08
N GLN A 193 26.45 4.15 0.33
CA GLN A 193 25.69 3.14 -0.40
C GLN A 193 24.37 3.69 -0.97
N ALA A 194 23.80 2.94 -1.91
CA ALA A 194 22.43 3.13 -2.37
C ALA A 194 21.45 2.95 -1.19
N PRO A 195 20.27 3.59 -1.22
CA PRO A 195 19.26 3.41 -0.18
C PRO A 195 18.89 1.94 -0.01
N ALA A 196 18.68 1.52 1.24
CA ALA A 196 18.30 0.16 1.60
C ALA A 196 17.11 0.16 2.57
N ALA A 197 16.40 -0.97 2.62
CA ALA A 197 15.25 -1.13 3.48
C ALA A 197 15.65 -1.65 4.88
N MET A 198 15.09 -1.00 5.90
CA MET A 198 14.89 -1.54 7.22
C MET A 198 13.45 -2.02 7.34
N LEU A 199 13.27 -3.33 7.48
CA LEU A 199 11.98 -3.94 7.78
C LEU A 199 11.74 -3.92 9.28
N ILE A 200 10.61 -3.40 9.71
CA ILE A 200 10.17 -3.42 11.10
C ILE A 200 9.00 -4.39 11.21
N VAL A 201 9.23 -5.50 11.90
CA VAL A 201 8.30 -6.62 12.04
C VAL A 201 7.85 -6.72 13.49
N GLY A 202 6.58 -7.06 13.69
CA GLY A 202 6.03 -7.24 15.03
C GLY A 202 4.52 -7.39 14.99
N ASP A 203 3.98 -7.91 16.08
CA ASP A 203 2.55 -8.18 16.20
C ASP A 203 1.68 -6.93 16.01
N PRO A 204 0.39 -7.09 15.67
CA PRO A 204 -0.55 -5.98 15.64
C PRO A 204 -0.53 -5.18 16.95
N GLY A 205 -0.12 -3.91 16.87
CA GLY A 205 -0.02 -3.04 18.05
C GLY A 205 1.34 -3.01 18.75
N ALA A 206 2.35 -3.77 18.29
CA ALA A 206 3.72 -3.73 18.82
C ALA A 206 4.43 -2.37 18.62
N GLY A 207 3.86 -1.48 17.81
CA GLY A 207 4.37 -0.13 17.60
C GLY A 207 5.16 0.07 16.30
N LYS A 208 4.99 -0.80 15.29
CA LYS A 208 5.63 -0.68 13.96
C LYS A 208 5.51 0.73 13.37
N SER A 209 4.27 1.19 13.15
CA SER A 209 3.99 2.54 12.62
C SER A 209 4.61 3.63 13.50
N THR A 210 4.52 3.52 14.82
CA THR A 210 5.07 4.50 15.75
C THR A 210 6.59 4.62 15.61
N LEU A 211 7.32 3.50 15.61
CA LEU A 211 8.78 3.52 15.47
C LEU A 211 9.22 3.97 14.08
N ALA A 212 8.53 3.48 13.03
CA ALA A 212 8.83 3.84 11.65
C ALA A 212 8.67 5.35 11.39
N MET A 213 7.61 5.95 11.96
CA MET A 213 7.40 7.40 11.90
C MET A 213 8.45 8.17 12.69
N SER A 214 8.87 7.67 13.86
CA SER A 214 9.96 8.30 14.63
C SER A 214 11.31 8.25 13.90
N LEU A 215 11.61 7.16 13.18
CA LEU A 215 12.79 7.07 12.31
C LEU A 215 12.71 8.09 11.17
N ALA A 216 11.53 8.28 10.57
CA ALA A 216 11.35 9.29 9.53
C ALA A 216 11.51 10.72 10.07
N ARG A 217 11.13 11.00 11.32
CA ARG A 217 11.45 12.28 12.00
C ARG A 217 12.94 12.49 12.22
N ALA A 218 13.72 11.41 12.28
CA ALA A 218 15.17 11.42 12.44
C ALA A 218 15.93 11.43 11.10
N GLY A 219 15.24 11.60 9.96
CA GLY A 219 15.86 11.79 8.64
C GLY A 219 15.80 10.57 7.72
N CYS A 220 15.27 9.43 8.18
CA CYS A 220 14.93 8.32 7.28
C CYS A 220 13.68 8.65 6.44
N HIS A 221 13.39 7.79 5.46
CA HIS A 221 12.18 7.91 4.65
C HIS A 221 11.21 6.75 4.96
N LEU A 222 9.98 7.07 5.34
CA LEU A 222 8.93 6.07 5.58
C LEU A 222 8.28 5.70 4.24
N CYS A 223 8.57 4.50 3.72
CA CYS A 223 7.99 4.01 2.48
C CYS A 223 6.57 3.46 2.69
N GLY A 224 6.32 2.84 3.84
CA GLY A 224 5.01 2.31 4.25
C GLY A 224 5.06 1.70 5.64
N ASP A 225 3.92 1.59 6.32
CA ASP A 225 3.87 1.20 7.74
C ASP A 225 3.17 -0.14 8.04
N ASP A 226 2.63 -0.80 7.00
CA ASP A 226 1.70 -1.93 7.17
C ASP A 226 2.06 -3.15 6.32
N LEU A 227 2.24 -2.96 5.01
CA LEU A 227 2.46 -4.06 4.05
C LEU A 227 3.66 -3.78 3.16
N ALA A 228 4.40 -4.83 2.82
CA ALA A 228 5.52 -4.81 1.88
C ALA A 228 5.43 -5.99 0.90
N LEU A 229 5.55 -5.71 -0.39
CA LEU A 229 5.73 -6.70 -1.45
C LEU A 229 7.14 -7.27 -1.37
N LEU A 230 7.27 -8.59 -1.46
CA LEU A 230 8.55 -9.26 -1.58
C LEU A 230 8.78 -9.69 -3.03
N GLY A 231 9.75 -9.07 -3.70
CA GLY A 231 10.18 -9.48 -5.03
C GLY A 231 10.92 -10.83 -5.02
N TRP A 232 10.90 -11.52 -6.15
CA TRP A 232 11.59 -12.80 -6.32
C TRP A 232 13.12 -12.73 -6.12
N ASP A 233 13.71 -11.54 -6.24
CA ASP A 233 15.12 -11.26 -6.01
C ASP A 233 15.45 -10.95 -4.54
N GLY A 234 14.45 -10.93 -3.65
CA GLY A 234 14.60 -10.58 -2.24
C GLY A 234 14.50 -9.10 -1.93
N ALA A 235 14.31 -8.22 -2.92
CA ALA A 235 14.03 -6.81 -2.69
C ALA A 235 12.59 -6.61 -2.19
N VAL A 236 12.36 -5.55 -1.42
CA VAL A 236 11.03 -5.21 -0.90
C VAL A 236 10.56 -3.87 -1.41
N GLN A 237 9.28 -3.80 -1.75
CA GLN A 237 8.59 -2.55 -2.09
C GLN A 237 7.47 -2.34 -1.09
N ALA A 238 7.41 -1.16 -0.47
CA ALA A 238 6.32 -0.86 0.46
C ALA A 238 5.01 -0.70 -0.31
N VAL A 239 3.91 -1.19 0.25
CA VAL A 239 2.57 -0.78 -0.19
C VAL A 239 2.27 0.56 0.48
N PRO A 240 2.09 1.66 -0.28
CA PRO A 240 2.10 3.02 0.25
C PRO A 240 0.76 3.42 0.89
N PHE A 241 0.23 2.59 1.80
CA PHE A 241 -0.95 2.98 2.59
C PHE A 241 -0.66 4.24 3.42
N PRO A 242 -1.69 5.07 3.69
CA PRO A 242 -1.56 6.15 4.66
C PRO A 242 -1.17 5.59 6.03
N ALA A 243 -0.24 6.28 6.69
CA ALA A 243 0.20 5.91 8.03
C ALA A 243 -0.99 5.90 8.99
N THR A 244 -1.15 4.80 9.73
CA THR A 244 -2.33 4.58 10.58
C THR A 244 -1.98 4.77 12.05
N LEU A 245 -2.35 5.92 12.62
CA LEU A 245 -2.04 6.25 14.00
C LEU A 245 -3.21 5.96 14.94
N LYS A 246 -2.99 5.10 15.94
CA LYS A 246 -3.93 4.86 17.05
C LYS A 246 -3.89 6.01 18.06
N THR A 247 -5.00 6.23 18.79
CA THR A 247 -5.12 7.28 19.82
C THR A 247 -3.94 7.35 20.79
N GLY A 248 -3.44 6.20 21.25
CA GLY A 248 -2.32 6.14 22.19
C GLY A 248 -0.98 6.65 21.62
N SER A 249 -0.86 6.81 20.29
CA SER A 249 0.34 7.35 19.64
C SER A 249 0.25 8.83 19.30
N TRP A 250 -0.93 9.45 19.33
CA TRP A 250 -1.08 10.85 18.90
C TRP A 250 -0.27 11.82 19.75
N ALA A 251 -0.26 11.62 21.08
CA ALA A 251 0.48 12.46 22.02
C ALA A 251 2.01 12.33 21.88
N LEU A 252 2.51 11.22 21.32
CA LEU A 252 3.94 11.02 21.08
C LEU A 252 4.48 11.94 19.98
N PHE A 253 3.57 12.49 19.16
CA PHE A 253 3.90 13.36 18.03
C PHE A 253 3.29 14.76 18.15
N SER A 254 2.59 15.09 19.24
CA SER A 254 1.89 16.36 19.44
C SER A 254 2.76 17.50 20.00
N GLY A 255 4.07 17.47 19.76
CA GLY A 255 5.03 18.50 20.21
C GLY A 255 5.43 19.45 19.08
N GLN A 256 6.02 20.61 19.41
CA GLN A 256 6.56 21.53 18.40
C GLN A 256 7.71 20.84 17.63
N ASP A 257 7.44 20.51 16.37
CA ASP A 257 8.41 19.95 15.42
C ASP A 257 9.58 20.91 15.26
N THR A 258 10.78 20.46 15.64
CA THR A 258 12.02 21.23 15.47
C THR A 258 13.10 20.48 14.69
N SER A 259 12.86 19.23 14.29
CA SER A 259 13.92 18.37 13.71
C SER A 259 13.75 17.99 12.24
N ASN A 260 12.65 18.34 11.57
CA ASN A 260 12.51 18.08 10.14
C ASN A 260 11.63 19.14 9.46
N GLU A 261 12.24 20.15 8.82
CA GLU A 261 11.54 21.27 8.16
C GLU A 261 10.58 20.82 7.03
N GLY A 262 10.62 19.55 6.62
CA GLY A 262 9.87 19.00 5.47
C GLY A 262 8.62 18.16 5.78
N TRP A 263 8.35 17.78 7.04
CA TRP A 263 7.15 16.98 7.36
C TRP A 263 6.43 17.53 8.62
N PRO A 264 5.39 18.39 8.46
CA PRO A 264 4.68 19.03 9.56
C PRO A 264 3.70 18.05 10.25
N LEU A 265 4.25 16.98 10.81
CA LEU A 265 3.50 15.82 11.29
C LEU A 265 2.50 16.18 12.39
N ALA A 266 2.91 17.02 13.35
CA ALA A 266 2.03 17.43 14.45
C ALA A 266 0.74 18.11 13.95
N GLY A 267 0.88 19.06 13.02
CA GLY A 267 -0.26 19.77 12.42
C GLY A 267 -1.15 18.85 11.59
N GLN A 268 -0.56 17.89 10.86
CA GLN A 268 -1.32 16.88 10.11
C GLN A 268 -2.12 15.97 11.04
N ILE A 269 -1.54 15.53 12.17
CA ILE A 269 -2.23 14.73 13.17
C ILE A 269 -3.42 15.48 13.74
N GLU A 270 -3.26 16.75 14.10
CA GLU A 270 -4.33 17.57 14.68
C GLU A 270 -5.47 17.83 13.69
N ALA A 271 -5.15 18.08 12.43
CA ALA A 271 -6.13 18.30 11.37
C ALA A 271 -6.84 17.01 10.93
N ALA A 272 -6.22 15.84 11.10
CA ALA A 272 -6.77 14.57 10.67
C ALA A 272 -8.00 14.15 11.49
N ARG A 273 -9.06 13.75 10.78
CA ARG A 273 -10.27 13.20 11.37
C ARG A 273 -9.98 11.86 12.06
N SER A 274 -10.63 11.65 13.20
CA SER A 274 -10.62 10.37 13.90
C SER A 274 -11.70 9.44 13.33
N TYR A 275 -11.31 8.20 13.04
CA TYR A 275 -12.17 7.14 12.54
C TYR A 275 -12.23 5.99 13.55
N LEU A 276 -13.37 5.32 13.62
CA LEU A 276 -13.59 4.15 14.46
C LEU A 276 -13.40 2.87 13.65
N ARG A 277 -12.45 2.04 14.05
CA ARG A 277 -12.24 0.72 13.45
C ARG A 277 -13.22 -0.32 13.99
N PRO A 278 -13.39 -1.46 13.29
CA PRO A 278 -14.22 -2.58 13.76
C PRO A 278 -13.82 -3.14 15.13
N ASP A 279 -12.55 -3.00 15.53
CA ASP A 279 -12.02 -3.41 16.85
C ASP A 279 -12.21 -2.33 17.94
N ALA A 280 -13.07 -1.34 17.69
CA ALA A 280 -13.37 -0.20 18.55
C ALA A 280 -12.17 0.72 18.86
N GLN A 281 -11.07 0.61 18.09
CA GLN A 281 -9.95 1.54 18.19
C GLN A 281 -10.20 2.78 17.34
N HIS A 282 -9.86 3.94 17.89
CA HIS A 282 -9.82 5.19 17.13
C HIS A 282 -8.48 5.35 16.43
N VAL A 283 -8.53 5.71 15.15
CA VAL A 283 -7.35 5.92 14.30
C VAL A 283 -7.44 7.21 13.50
N ARG A 284 -6.27 7.73 13.14
CA ARG A 284 -6.10 8.81 12.16
C ARG A 284 -5.25 8.27 11.01
N TYR A 285 -5.64 8.58 9.79
CA TYR A 285 -4.90 8.24 8.59
C TYR A 285 -4.17 9.48 8.10
N LEU A 286 -2.86 9.35 7.90
CA LEU A 286 -2.02 10.43 7.42
C LEU A 286 -1.42 10.05 6.07
N PRO A 287 -1.51 10.91 5.04
CA PRO A 287 -0.77 10.67 3.81
C PRO A 287 0.73 10.60 4.13
N LEU A 288 1.43 9.69 3.47
CA LEU A 288 2.89 9.61 3.64
C LEU A 288 3.52 10.88 3.06
N SER A 289 4.58 11.36 3.70
CA SER A 289 5.30 12.53 3.22
C SER A 289 5.98 12.21 1.90
N GLY A 290 5.71 13.03 0.88
CA GLY A 290 6.41 12.99 -0.41
C GLY A 290 7.86 13.42 -0.26
N GLY A 291 8.72 12.51 0.21
CA GLY A 291 10.17 12.59 0.00
C GLY A 291 10.50 12.36 -1.47
N GLU A 292 11.70 12.78 -1.89
CA GLU A 292 12.21 12.72 -3.28
C GLU A 292 11.65 11.52 -4.08
N GLY A 293 10.88 11.86 -5.11
CA GLY A 293 9.81 11.05 -5.71
C GLY A 293 10.14 9.71 -6.38
N ASP A 294 11.31 9.13 -6.10
CA ASP A 294 11.72 7.82 -6.62
C ASP A 294 11.91 6.74 -5.52
N ILE A 295 12.12 7.11 -4.25
CA ILE A 295 12.41 6.11 -3.20
C ILE A 295 11.15 5.45 -2.63
N ALA A 296 10.05 6.19 -2.52
CA ALA A 296 8.81 5.70 -1.93
C ALA A 296 8.23 4.49 -2.68
N SER A 297 8.43 4.45 -4.00
CA SER A 297 7.93 3.41 -4.90
C SER A 297 9.00 2.40 -5.35
N ALA A 298 10.27 2.58 -4.96
CA ALA A 298 11.34 1.68 -5.35
C ALA A 298 11.31 0.35 -4.58
N ALA A 299 11.62 -0.74 -5.28
CA ALA A 299 12.04 -1.97 -4.63
C ALA A 299 13.46 -1.78 -4.07
N LEU A 300 13.63 -2.02 -2.78
CA LEU A 300 14.87 -1.79 -2.04
C LEU A 300 15.45 -3.11 -1.54
N PRO A 301 16.78 -3.31 -1.60
CA PRO A 301 17.40 -4.44 -0.93
C PRO A 301 17.22 -4.31 0.58
N VAL A 302 16.90 -5.42 1.24
CA VAL A 302 16.78 -5.46 2.70
C VAL A 302 18.15 -5.59 3.34
N ARG A 303 18.43 -4.71 4.32
CA ARG A 303 19.68 -4.72 5.09
C ARG A 303 19.46 -4.93 6.57
N TRP A 304 18.28 -4.60 7.08
CA TRP A 304 17.93 -4.78 8.48
C TRP A 304 16.53 -5.37 8.61
N VAL A 305 16.38 -6.38 9.45
CA VAL A 305 15.09 -6.92 9.87
C VAL A 305 15.02 -6.80 11.39
N VAL A 306 14.11 -5.95 11.84
CA VAL A 306 13.94 -5.56 13.24
C VAL A 306 12.66 -6.19 13.78
N PHE A 307 12.77 -7.18 14.66
CA PHE A 307 11.63 -7.74 15.37
C PHE A 307 11.38 -6.98 16.67
N LEU A 308 10.23 -6.32 16.79
CA LEU A 308 9.92 -5.47 17.94
C LEU A 308 9.62 -6.28 19.21
N ASP A 309 10.28 -5.92 20.31
CA ASP A 309 9.96 -6.31 21.69
C ASP A 309 9.76 -5.04 22.54
N ARG A 310 8.69 -4.29 22.29
CA ARG A 310 8.40 -3.08 23.05
C ARG A 310 7.85 -3.44 24.43
N VAL A 311 8.52 -2.99 25.49
CA VAL A 311 8.12 -3.26 26.87
C VAL A 311 7.52 -2.01 27.56
N PRO A 312 6.51 -2.18 28.44
CA PRO A 312 5.85 -1.07 29.13
C PRO A 312 6.65 -0.48 30.30
N GLY A 313 7.64 -1.22 30.81
CA GLY A 313 8.53 -0.75 31.88
C GLY A 313 9.79 -0.09 31.33
N PRO A 314 10.44 0.81 32.10
CA PRO A 314 11.65 1.48 31.64
C PRO A 314 12.76 0.46 31.40
N VAL A 315 13.34 0.48 30.19
CA VAL A 315 14.60 -0.19 29.89
C VAL A 315 15.72 0.82 30.04
N ALA A 316 16.82 0.45 30.68
CA ALA A 316 17.94 1.37 30.89
C ALA A 316 18.53 1.85 29.56
N GLN A 317 18.64 0.94 28.58
CA GLN A 317 19.04 1.22 27.20
C GLN A 317 18.36 0.22 26.26
N PRO A 318 18.07 0.58 24.99
CA PRO A 318 17.58 -0.39 24.01
C PRO A 318 18.56 -1.55 23.82
N GLU A 319 18.04 -2.77 23.73
CA GLU A 319 18.83 -3.99 23.54
C GLU A 319 18.62 -4.53 22.11
N VAL A 320 19.72 -4.93 21.48
CA VAL A 320 19.74 -5.51 20.14
C VAL A 320 20.28 -6.93 20.27
N THR A 321 19.44 -7.93 20.00
CA THR A 321 19.81 -9.34 20.12
C THR A 321 19.76 -10.01 18.76
N PRO A 322 20.89 -10.51 18.23
CA PRO A 322 20.91 -11.24 16.96
C PRO A 322 20.00 -12.46 17.02
N LEU A 323 19.31 -12.74 15.93
CA LEU A 323 18.49 -13.95 15.80
C LEU A 323 19.14 -14.93 14.84
N ASP A 324 18.99 -16.21 15.13
CA ASP A 324 19.43 -17.25 14.19
C ASP A 324 18.50 -17.32 12.97
N VAL A 325 19.02 -17.85 11.86
CA VAL A 325 18.28 -17.91 10.58
C VAL A 325 16.96 -18.69 10.70
N PRO A 326 16.89 -19.86 11.37
CA PRO A 326 15.62 -20.57 11.55
C PRO A 326 14.55 -19.75 12.28
N GLU A 327 14.93 -19.04 13.34
CA GLU A 327 14.01 -18.19 14.09
C GLU A 327 13.52 -17.01 13.24
N VAL A 328 14.42 -16.34 12.51
CA VAL A 328 14.05 -15.26 11.59
C VAL A 328 13.09 -15.75 10.52
N LEU A 329 13.38 -16.88 9.87
CA LEU A 329 12.51 -17.48 8.85
C LEU A 329 11.14 -17.79 9.43
N SER A 330 11.06 -18.42 10.61
CA SER A 330 9.79 -18.75 11.24
C SER A 330 8.95 -17.50 11.54
N ARG A 331 9.58 -16.44 12.05
CA ARG A 331 8.89 -15.18 12.37
C ARG A 331 8.45 -14.44 11.10
N MET A 332 9.26 -14.46 10.04
CA MET A 332 8.92 -13.85 8.76
C MET A 332 7.76 -14.58 8.07
N ILE A 333 7.77 -15.91 8.07
CA ILE A 333 6.66 -16.72 7.52
C ILE A 333 5.37 -16.41 8.28
N ALA A 334 5.42 -16.33 9.61
CA ALA A 334 4.26 -15.96 10.43
C ALA A 334 3.78 -14.52 10.17
N ALA A 335 4.66 -13.65 9.69
CA ALA A 335 4.35 -12.29 9.28
C ALA A 335 4.10 -12.15 7.77
N SER A 336 3.85 -13.23 7.04
CA SER A 336 3.66 -13.23 5.58
C SER A 336 2.29 -13.72 5.13
N TRP A 337 1.91 -13.39 3.90
CA TRP A 337 0.68 -13.83 3.25
C TRP A 337 0.95 -14.19 1.78
N SER A 338 0.63 -15.42 1.38
CA SER A 338 0.96 -16.03 0.07
C SER A 338 -0.25 -16.32 -0.83
N GLY A 339 -1.42 -15.72 -0.56
CA GLY A 339 -2.66 -16.04 -1.30
C GLY A 339 -3.23 -17.44 -1.03
N THR A 340 -2.45 -18.33 -0.43
CA THR A 340 -2.84 -19.69 -0.02
C THR A 340 -2.42 -19.95 1.43
N GLU A 341 -2.83 -21.09 2.00
CA GLU A 341 -2.43 -21.47 3.36
C GLU A 341 -0.96 -21.94 3.45
N GLU A 342 -0.34 -22.27 2.31
CA GLU A 342 1.03 -22.81 2.24
C GLU A 342 1.98 -21.83 1.54
N LEU A 343 3.25 -21.91 1.90
CA LEU A 343 4.33 -21.15 1.24
C LEU A 343 4.91 -22.01 0.12
N ASP A 344 4.79 -21.56 -1.13
CA ASP A 344 5.39 -22.26 -2.28
C ASP A 344 6.93 -22.16 -2.26
N PRO A 345 7.68 -23.14 -2.81
CA PRO A 345 9.14 -23.06 -2.87
C PRO A 345 9.70 -21.81 -3.54
N ALA A 346 8.98 -21.17 -4.47
CA ALA A 346 9.42 -19.90 -5.05
C ALA A 346 9.39 -18.77 -4.01
N GLU A 347 8.33 -18.70 -3.21
CA GLU A 347 8.15 -17.69 -2.16
C GLU A 347 9.16 -17.89 -1.04
N PHE A 348 9.42 -19.15 -0.67
CA PHE A 348 10.50 -19.47 0.26
C PHE A 348 11.87 -19.00 -0.23
N ARG A 349 12.17 -19.17 -1.53
CA ARG A 349 13.43 -18.68 -2.12
C ARG A 349 13.52 -17.16 -2.10
N ALA A 350 12.43 -16.45 -2.38
CA ALA A 350 12.37 -15.00 -2.28
C ALA A 350 12.63 -14.52 -0.84
N LEU A 351 12.01 -15.20 0.14
CA LEU A 351 12.26 -14.92 1.56
C LEU A 351 13.71 -15.20 1.96
N ALA A 352 14.29 -16.30 1.51
CA ALA A 352 15.71 -16.59 1.75
C ALA A 352 16.63 -15.53 1.11
N ALA A 353 16.32 -15.07 -0.11
CA ALA A 353 17.09 -14.03 -0.80
C ALA A 353 17.01 -12.68 -0.07
N CYS A 354 15.85 -12.34 0.48
CA CYS A 354 15.65 -11.15 1.32
C CYS A 354 16.53 -11.18 2.59
N LEU A 355 16.66 -12.35 3.20
CA LEU A 355 17.38 -12.50 4.47
C LEU A 355 18.90 -12.72 4.30
N ASP A 356 19.36 -13.15 3.13
CA ASP A 356 20.77 -13.54 2.86
C ASP A 356 21.81 -12.50 3.29
N LYS A 357 21.48 -11.21 3.13
CA LYS A 357 22.37 -10.08 3.44
C LYS A 357 21.83 -9.14 4.51
N ALA A 358 20.76 -9.54 5.19
CA ALA A 358 20.08 -8.72 6.17
C ALA A 358 20.58 -9.02 7.59
N HIS A 359 20.88 -7.98 8.35
CA HIS A 359 21.08 -8.08 9.78
C HIS A 359 19.73 -8.24 10.48
N CYS A 360 19.51 -9.42 11.04
CA CYS A 360 18.23 -9.78 11.65
C CYS A 360 18.36 -9.87 13.17
N PHE A 361 17.54 -9.11 13.90
CA PHE A 361 17.64 -9.02 15.35
C PHE A 361 16.30 -8.73 16.01
N ALA A 362 16.16 -9.18 17.26
CA ALA A 362 15.14 -8.69 18.18
C ALA A 362 15.57 -7.36 18.78
N PHE A 363 14.63 -6.44 18.93
CA PHE A 363 14.88 -5.09 19.41
C PHE A 363 13.96 -4.73 20.56
N ARG A 364 14.55 -4.68 21.75
CA ARG A 364 13.83 -4.45 23.00
C ARG A 364 14.01 -3.02 23.47
N TYR A 365 12.91 -2.31 23.71
CA TYR A 365 12.93 -0.89 24.11
C TYR A 365 11.64 -0.45 24.80
N SER A 366 11.70 0.67 25.54
CA SER A 366 10.53 1.34 26.14
C SER A 366 10.24 2.71 25.51
N ASP A 367 11.32 3.47 25.23
CA ASP A 367 11.27 4.87 24.82
C ASP A 367 11.74 5.07 23.37
N LEU A 368 11.10 5.99 22.66
CA LEU A 368 11.34 6.19 21.22
C LEU A 368 12.67 6.86 20.91
N ASP A 369 13.07 7.90 21.65
CA ASP A 369 14.28 8.66 21.31
C ASP A 369 15.57 7.82 21.45
N PRO A 370 15.77 7.04 22.53
CA PRO A 370 16.91 6.13 22.61
C PRO A 370 16.84 5.02 21.55
N ALA A 371 15.62 4.53 21.26
CA ALA A 371 15.41 3.46 20.29
C ALA A 371 15.81 3.90 18.87
N VAL A 372 15.34 5.07 18.44
CA VAL A 372 15.70 5.69 17.16
C VAL A 372 17.20 5.92 17.08
N SER A 373 17.80 6.51 18.12
CA SER A 373 19.24 6.78 18.17
C SER A 373 20.07 5.50 18.00
N THR A 374 19.63 4.40 18.62
CA THR A 374 20.29 3.09 18.53
C THR A 374 20.21 2.51 17.12
N LEU A 375 19.04 2.55 16.49
CA LEU A 375 18.85 2.03 15.13
C LEU A 375 19.58 2.85 14.08
N MET A 376 19.60 4.18 14.21
CA MET A 376 20.38 5.06 13.32
C MET A 376 21.88 4.76 13.43
N ALA A 377 22.40 4.64 14.65
CA ALA A 377 23.81 4.30 14.86
C ALA A 377 24.17 2.90 14.35
N LEU A 378 23.24 1.94 14.39
CA LEU A 378 23.43 0.61 13.83
C LEU A 378 23.47 0.66 12.30
N ALA A 379 22.57 1.44 11.68
CA ALA A 379 22.55 1.61 10.25
C ALA A 379 23.83 2.24 9.70
N ASP A 380 24.33 3.30 10.36
CA ASP A 380 25.59 3.97 9.97
C ASP A 380 26.83 3.06 10.08
N ARG A 381 26.81 2.07 10.99
CA ARG A 381 27.92 1.11 11.18
C ARG A 381 27.86 -0.05 10.20
N GLY A 382 26.66 -0.51 9.84
CA GLY A 382 26.43 -1.60 8.87
C GLY A 382 26.99 -1.31 7.48
N ASP A 383 27.31 -0.05 7.18
CA ASP A 383 27.99 0.35 5.93
C ASP A 383 29.45 -0.07 5.83
N GLN A 384 30.12 -0.40 6.95
CA GLN A 384 31.58 -0.49 6.98
C GLN A 384 32.17 -1.88 6.66
N GLU A 385 31.38 -2.97 6.70
CA GLU A 385 31.62 -4.36 6.22
C GLU A 385 30.65 -5.27 6.99
N PRO A 386 30.31 -6.49 6.50
CA PRO A 386 29.50 -7.42 7.30
C PRO A 386 30.22 -7.72 8.61
N MET A 387 29.63 -7.31 9.73
CA MET A 387 30.17 -7.58 11.05
C MET A 387 30.22 -9.10 11.25
N PRO A 388 31.40 -9.69 11.48
CA PRO A 388 31.46 -11.09 11.85
C PRO A 388 30.76 -11.30 13.21
N ASP A 389 30.16 -12.47 13.41
CA ASP A 389 29.33 -12.82 14.59
C ASP A 389 30.02 -12.53 15.95
N ASP A 390 31.35 -12.42 15.94
CA ASP A 390 32.23 -12.18 17.08
C ASP A 390 32.46 -10.69 17.42
N GLN A 391 31.91 -9.74 16.64
CA GLN A 391 32.06 -8.30 16.88
C GLN A 391 30.81 -7.59 17.43
N PHE A 392 29.80 -8.35 17.88
CA PHE A 392 28.73 -7.74 18.69
C PHE A 392 29.34 -7.04 19.91
N PRO A 393 28.94 -5.79 20.23
CA PRO A 393 29.41 -5.12 21.43
C PRO A 393 29.15 -6.01 22.66
N GLU A 394 30.05 -6.02 23.65
CA GLU A 394 29.91 -6.81 24.90
C GLU A 394 28.59 -6.55 25.65
N TRP A 395 27.86 -5.47 25.36
CA TRP A 395 26.54 -5.18 25.93
C TRP A 395 25.35 -5.82 25.18
N ALA A 396 25.55 -6.31 23.95
CA ALA A 396 24.55 -7.03 23.14
C ALA A 396 24.60 -8.55 23.34
N GLN A 397 25.65 -9.05 23.99
CA GLN A 397 25.77 -10.43 24.44
C GLN A 397 25.30 -10.46 25.91
N GLY A 398 24.00 -10.66 26.12
CA GLY A 398 23.44 -10.78 27.46
C GLY A 398 24.13 -11.88 28.28
N ALA A 399 24.40 -11.58 29.56
CA ALA A 399 24.81 -12.54 30.57
C ALA A 399 23.69 -13.55 30.90
#